data_AF-A0A2T2ZGF8-F1
#
_entry.id   AF-A0A2T2ZGF8-F1
#
_cell.length_a   1.000
_cell.length_b   1.000
_cell.length_c   1.000
_cell.angle_alpha   90.00
_cell.angle_beta   90.00
_cell.angle_gamma   90.00
#
_symmetry.space_group_name_H-M   'P 1'
#
loop_
_entity.id
_entity.type
_entity.pdbx_description
1 polymer ?
#
loop_
_entity_poly.entity_id
_entity_poly.type
_entity_poly.pdbx_seq_one_letter_code
_entity_poly.pdbx_strand_id
1 'polypeptide(L)'
;MTAHEFEIAFVIETVEADDPRIDRAMEALPGTTISGALGLTIATTLVDAHSAIEAGLHAAKELAAADLAPLRTYPDLVSRQDIADRVGMSRQAVGNWVRGERHNAKPFPVPVTLVAGGAWLWASVVRWIEETGAAELNESALPTLADHCVLDTMMRQGLSRFNVFTLPVGEPRFTAPEVAVTVHSDDAYVAMGSIDTYTLAA
;
A
#
# COMPACT_ATOMS: atom_id res chain seq x y z
N MET A 1 -11.68 -19.23 -2.94
CA MET A 1 -11.83 -17.78 -2.71
C MET A 1 -12.10 -17.16 -4.07
N THR A 2 -13.07 -16.26 -4.18
CA THR A 2 -13.36 -15.58 -5.45
C THR A 2 -12.36 -14.43 -5.62
N ALA A 3 -11.95 -14.14 -6.86
CA ALA A 3 -11.15 -12.95 -7.15
C ALA A 3 -12.00 -11.68 -6.97
N HIS A 4 -11.35 -10.61 -6.54
CA HIS A 4 -11.91 -9.26 -6.42
C HIS A 4 -10.98 -8.30 -7.13
N GLU A 5 -11.55 -7.25 -7.73
CA GLU A 5 -10.77 -6.15 -8.29
C GLU A 5 -10.22 -5.29 -7.14
N PHE A 6 -8.92 -5.06 -7.14
CA PHE A 6 -8.24 -4.22 -6.17
C PHE A 6 -7.70 -2.95 -6.83
N GLU A 7 -7.94 -1.80 -6.21
CA GLU A 7 -7.26 -0.54 -6.58
C GLU A 7 -5.99 -0.37 -5.74
N ILE A 8 -4.84 -0.22 -6.41
CA ILE A 8 -3.55 -0.07 -5.74
C ILE A 8 -2.75 1.04 -6.42
N ALA A 9 -2.26 1.97 -5.60
CA ALA A 9 -1.42 3.07 -6.04
C ALA A 9 0.03 2.89 -5.60
N PHE A 10 0.96 3.30 -6.46
CA PHE A 10 2.40 3.27 -6.23
C PHE A 10 2.99 4.64 -6.53
N VAL A 11 3.94 5.08 -5.69
CA VAL A 11 4.86 6.13 -6.11
C VAL A 11 5.89 5.49 -7.03
N ILE A 12 6.00 6.01 -8.24
CA ILE A 12 7.03 5.63 -9.22
C ILE A 12 8.05 6.76 -9.36
N GLU A 13 9.12 6.51 -10.10
CA GLU A 13 9.99 7.58 -10.55
C GLU A 13 9.24 8.63 -11.38
N THR A 14 9.73 9.86 -11.40
CA THR A 14 9.12 10.92 -12.20
C THR A 14 9.28 10.62 -13.68
N VAL A 15 8.16 10.60 -14.40
CA VAL A 15 8.12 10.44 -15.85
C VAL A 15 7.30 11.55 -16.47
N GLU A 16 7.68 11.94 -17.69
CA GLU A 16 6.92 12.89 -18.50
C GLU A 16 5.66 12.24 -19.05
N ALA A 17 4.65 13.05 -19.36
CA ALA A 17 3.32 12.54 -19.74
C ALA A 17 3.30 11.73 -21.04
N ASP A 18 4.29 11.90 -21.92
CA ASP A 18 4.44 11.21 -23.20
C ASP A 18 5.52 10.10 -23.17
N ASP A 19 5.97 9.69 -21.99
CA ASP A 19 6.97 8.64 -21.84
C ASP A 19 6.41 7.28 -22.34
N PRO A 20 7.04 6.63 -23.33
CA PRO A 20 6.53 5.38 -23.92
C PRO A 20 6.49 4.19 -22.95
N ARG A 21 7.10 4.33 -21.75
CA ARG A 21 6.97 3.35 -20.67
C ARG A 21 5.56 3.34 -20.07
N ILE A 22 4.86 4.47 -20.10
CA ILE A 22 3.46 4.58 -19.65
C ILE A 22 2.57 3.68 -20.49
N ASP A 23 2.71 3.73 -21.83
CA ASP A 23 1.93 2.90 -22.74
C ASP A 23 2.18 1.41 -22.50
N ARG A 24 3.44 1.00 -22.29
CA ARG A 24 3.79 -0.40 -21.95
C ARG A 24 3.14 -0.84 -20.65
N ALA A 25 3.16 0.01 -19.63
CA ALA A 25 2.53 -0.29 -18.34
C ALA A 25 1.01 -0.41 -18.46
N MET A 26 0.36 0.47 -19.23
CA MET A 26 -1.09 0.42 -19.46
C MET A 26 -1.51 -0.79 -20.31
N GLU A 27 -0.65 -1.26 -21.21
CA GLU A 27 -0.88 -2.50 -21.97
C GLU A 27 -0.81 -3.73 -21.06
N ALA A 28 0.18 -3.81 -20.17
CA ALA A 28 0.35 -4.92 -19.23
C ALA A 28 -0.70 -4.91 -18.10
N LEU A 29 -1.07 -3.72 -17.63
CA LEU A 29 -2.05 -3.50 -16.57
C LEU A 29 -3.17 -2.57 -17.07
N PRO A 30 -4.16 -3.12 -17.81
CA PRO A 30 -5.34 -2.36 -18.21
C PRO A 30 -6.03 -1.74 -17.00
N GLY A 31 -6.31 -0.44 -17.03
CA GLY A 31 -6.83 0.30 -15.89
C GLY A 31 -5.78 1.09 -15.10
N THR A 32 -4.51 1.00 -15.50
CA THR A 32 -3.46 1.89 -14.97
C THR A 32 -3.69 3.33 -15.40
N THR A 33 -3.55 4.25 -14.46
CA THR A 33 -3.50 5.70 -14.69
C THR A 33 -2.25 6.26 -14.03
N ILE A 34 -1.62 7.24 -14.69
CA ILE A 34 -0.46 7.97 -14.17
C ILE A 34 -0.88 9.40 -13.85
N SER A 35 -0.56 9.86 -12.64
CA SER A 35 -0.81 11.24 -12.21
C SER A 35 0.44 11.86 -11.61
N GLY A 36 0.64 13.16 -11.83
CA GLY A 36 1.75 13.93 -11.31
C GLY A 36 1.27 15.08 -10.46
N ALA A 37 1.73 15.20 -9.21
CA ALA A 37 1.42 16.32 -8.33
C ALA A 37 2.53 16.56 -7.31
N LEU A 38 2.92 17.84 -7.11
CA LEU A 38 3.89 18.25 -6.10
C LEU A 38 5.23 17.47 -6.14
N GLY A 39 5.67 17.07 -7.34
CA GLY A 39 6.89 16.27 -7.53
C GLY A 39 6.74 14.77 -7.24
N LEU A 40 5.53 14.29 -6.97
CA LEU A 40 5.20 12.87 -6.92
C LEU A 40 4.57 12.44 -8.24
N THR A 41 5.03 11.30 -8.76
CA THR A 41 4.35 10.59 -9.84
C THR A 41 3.75 9.31 -9.27
N ILE A 42 2.44 9.15 -9.45
CA ILE A 42 1.65 8.07 -8.87
C ILE A 42 1.05 7.25 -10.01
N ALA A 43 1.32 5.95 -10.00
CA ALA A 43 0.65 4.97 -10.83
C ALA A 43 -0.44 4.29 -10.02
N THR A 44 -1.70 4.43 -10.44
CA THR A 44 -2.85 3.75 -9.83
C THR A 44 -3.37 2.71 -10.79
N THR A 45 -3.52 1.46 -10.35
CA THR A 45 -3.97 0.33 -11.18
C THR A 45 -5.12 -0.42 -10.53
N LEU A 46 -5.95 -1.05 -11.37
CA LEU A 46 -6.98 -2.01 -10.99
C LEU A 46 -6.50 -3.42 -11.32
N VAL A 47 -6.57 -4.35 -10.37
CA VAL A 47 -6.09 -5.73 -10.55
C VAL A 47 -7.02 -6.73 -9.89
N ASP A 48 -7.52 -7.69 -10.67
CA ASP A 48 -8.23 -8.85 -10.14
C ASP A 48 -7.28 -9.80 -9.42
N ALA A 49 -7.53 -10.05 -8.13
CA ALA A 49 -6.74 -10.99 -7.33
C ALA A 49 -7.54 -11.57 -6.17
N HIS A 50 -6.96 -12.53 -5.43
CA HIS A 50 -7.59 -13.08 -4.23
C HIS A 50 -7.23 -12.29 -2.96
N SER A 51 -6.25 -11.38 -3.04
CA SER A 51 -5.82 -10.52 -1.94
C SER A 51 -5.13 -9.26 -2.45
N ALA A 52 -5.13 -8.21 -1.62
CA ALA A 52 -4.40 -6.97 -1.91
C ALA A 52 -2.88 -7.19 -2.08
N ILE A 53 -2.30 -8.17 -1.38
CA ILE A 53 -0.87 -8.53 -1.52
C ILE A 53 -0.60 -9.14 -2.88
N GLU A 54 -1.43 -10.09 -3.33
CA GLU A 54 -1.30 -10.70 -4.65
C GLU A 54 -1.47 -9.65 -5.76
N ALA A 55 -2.52 -8.84 -5.69
CA ALA A 55 -2.74 -7.73 -6.62
C ALA A 55 -1.56 -6.76 -6.65
N GLY A 56 -1.05 -6.34 -5.48
CA GLY A 56 0.02 -5.36 -5.38
C GLY A 56 1.36 -5.88 -5.90
N LEU A 57 1.69 -7.15 -5.64
CA LEU A 57 2.89 -7.77 -6.19
C LEU A 57 2.81 -8.00 -7.69
N HIS A 58 1.64 -8.38 -8.20
CA HIS A 58 1.41 -8.51 -9.63
C HIS A 58 1.62 -7.15 -10.30
N ALA A 59 0.90 -6.12 -9.83
CA ALA A 59 1.04 -4.76 -10.31
C ALA A 59 2.50 -4.26 -10.27
N ALA A 60 3.18 -4.45 -9.14
CA ALA A 60 4.55 -3.97 -8.99
C ALA A 60 5.53 -4.65 -9.97
N LYS A 61 5.33 -5.93 -10.26
CA LYS A 61 6.15 -6.67 -11.23
C LYS A 61 5.91 -6.21 -12.65
N GLU A 62 4.65 -6.02 -13.04
CA GLU A 62 4.31 -5.55 -14.38
C GLU A 62 4.80 -4.11 -14.62
N LEU A 63 4.65 -3.23 -13.62
CA LEU A 63 5.22 -1.87 -13.67
C LEU A 63 6.75 -1.91 -13.83
N ALA A 64 7.44 -2.74 -13.04
CA ALA A 64 8.89 -2.90 -13.16
C ALA A 64 9.31 -3.48 -14.51
N ALA A 65 8.54 -4.42 -15.07
CA ALA A 65 8.78 -5.00 -16.40
C ALA A 65 8.57 -3.97 -17.54
N ALA A 66 7.78 -2.94 -17.31
CA ALA A 66 7.60 -1.80 -18.20
C ALA A 66 8.69 -0.70 -18.03
N ASP A 67 9.72 -0.94 -17.22
CA ASP A 67 10.74 0.02 -16.81
C ASP A 67 10.19 1.22 -16.02
N LEU A 68 9.06 1.04 -15.31
CA LEU A 68 8.50 2.00 -14.36
C LEU A 68 8.61 1.45 -12.94
N ALA A 69 9.76 1.67 -12.30
CA ALA A 69 10.04 1.08 -10.99
C ALA A 69 9.11 1.63 -9.89
N PRO A 70 8.27 0.80 -9.23
CA PRO A 70 7.55 1.19 -8.03
C PRO A 70 8.52 1.39 -6.86
N LEU A 71 8.51 2.58 -6.26
CA LEU A 71 9.38 2.94 -5.13
C LEU A 71 8.77 2.53 -3.79
N ARG A 72 7.46 2.67 -3.69
CA ARG A 72 6.61 2.28 -2.55
C ARG A 72 5.15 2.34 -2.97
N THR A 73 4.29 1.69 -2.21
CA THR A 73 2.85 1.91 -2.29
C THR A 73 2.51 3.34 -1.84
N TYR A 74 1.37 3.84 -2.33
CA TYR A 74 0.80 5.13 -1.98
C TYR A 74 -0.56 4.91 -1.28
N PRO A 75 -0.59 4.90 0.07
CA PRO A 75 -1.83 4.75 0.80
C PRO A 75 -2.78 5.93 0.55
N ASP A 76 -4.04 5.65 0.24
CA ASP A 76 -5.07 6.66 0.04
C ASP A 76 -5.52 7.23 1.40
N LEU A 77 -4.91 8.36 1.76
CA LEU A 77 -5.20 9.07 3.00
C LEU A 77 -6.18 10.21 2.73
N VAL A 78 -7.29 10.18 3.47
CA VAL A 78 -8.40 11.12 3.32
C VAL A 78 -8.60 11.95 4.58
N SER A 79 -8.87 13.24 4.40
CA SER A 79 -9.35 14.12 5.45
C SER A 79 -10.87 13.95 5.64
N ARG A 80 -11.43 14.60 6.67
CA ARG A 80 -12.90 14.67 6.84
C ARG A 80 -13.63 15.33 5.66
N GLN A 81 -12.97 16.26 4.96
CA GLN A 81 -13.57 16.91 3.80
C GLN A 81 -13.57 15.94 2.62
N ASP A 82 -12.45 15.27 2.35
CA ASP A 82 -12.37 14.28 1.28
C ASP A 82 -13.38 13.14 1.47
N ILE A 83 -13.54 12.65 2.71
CA ILE A 83 -14.58 11.65 3.04
C ILE A 83 -15.97 12.21 2.73
N ALA A 84 -16.27 13.43 3.16
CA ALA A 84 -17.57 14.06 2.94
C ALA A 84 -17.88 14.18 1.45
N ASP A 85 -16.91 14.60 0.66
CA ASP A 85 -17.06 14.78 -0.79
C ASP A 85 -17.26 13.44 -1.50
N ARG A 86 -16.48 12.41 -1.16
CA ARG A 86 -16.59 11.07 -1.77
C ARG A 86 -17.92 10.39 -1.48
N VAL A 87 -18.45 10.56 -0.27
CA VAL A 87 -19.71 9.89 0.16
C VAL A 87 -20.96 10.76 -0.04
N GLY A 88 -20.81 11.94 -0.65
CA GLY A 88 -21.91 12.86 -0.92
C GLY A 88 -22.59 13.42 0.34
N MET A 89 -21.84 13.60 1.43
CA MET A 89 -22.34 14.11 2.71
C MET A 89 -21.67 15.43 3.11
N SER A 90 -22.18 16.07 4.17
CA SER A 90 -21.54 17.26 4.72
C SER A 90 -20.36 16.90 5.61
N ARG A 91 -19.34 17.77 5.65
CA ARG A 91 -18.21 17.66 6.60
C ARG A 91 -18.66 17.58 8.06
N GLN A 92 -19.79 18.21 8.41
CA GLN A 92 -20.38 18.11 9.74
C GLN A 92 -20.91 16.70 10.02
N ALA A 93 -21.57 16.05 9.05
CA ALA A 93 -22.05 14.68 9.20
C ALA A 93 -20.91 13.71 9.49
N VAL A 94 -19.82 13.80 8.71
CA VAL A 94 -18.59 13.04 8.95
C VAL A 94 -17.97 13.37 10.31
N GLY A 95 -17.98 14.65 10.71
CA GLY A 95 -17.54 15.07 12.04
C GLY A 95 -18.30 14.40 13.19
N ASN A 96 -19.60 14.14 13.01
CA ASN A 96 -20.42 13.44 13.99
C ASN A 96 -20.08 11.95 14.06
N TRP A 97 -19.71 11.32 12.93
CA TRP A 97 -19.19 9.94 12.91
C TRP A 97 -17.88 9.84 13.71
N VAL A 98 -16.93 10.73 13.43
CA VAL A 98 -15.62 10.76 14.10
C VAL A 98 -15.75 10.93 15.62
N ARG A 99 -16.71 11.74 16.09
CA ARG A 99 -16.98 11.94 17.53
C ARG A 99 -17.83 10.85 18.16
N GLY A 100 -18.31 9.86 17.39
CA GLY A 100 -19.20 8.81 17.87
C GLY A 100 -20.60 9.31 18.24
N GLU A 101 -21.00 10.49 17.76
CA GLU A 101 -22.34 11.06 17.96
C GLU A 101 -23.39 10.36 17.08
N ARG A 102 -22.95 9.64 16.04
CA ARG A 102 -23.75 8.77 15.18
C ARG A 102 -23.02 7.43 14.97
N HIS A 103 -23.78 6.36 14.76
CA HIS A 103 -23.26 4.98 14.59
C HIS A 103 -22.36 4.50 15.74
N ASN A 104 -22.68 4.92 16.98
CA ASN A 104 -21.86 4.69 18.18
C ASN A 104 -21.62 3.21 18.56
N ALA A 105 -22.41 2.27 18.02
CA ALA A 105 -22.19 0.84 18.20
C ALA A 105 -20.85 0.36 17.60
N LYS A 106 -20.33 1.08 16.60
CA LYS A 106 -19.03 0.81 15.99
C LYS A 106 -18.22 2.10 15.88
N PRO A 107 -17.12 2.24 16.64
CA PRO A 107 -16.34 3.47 16.61
C PRO A 107 -15.78 3.73 15.20
N PHE A 108 -15.76 5.00 14.81
CA PHE A 108 -15.11 5.42 13.59
C PHE A 108 -13.61 5.05 13.65
N PRO A 109 -12.96 4.72 12.51
CA PRO A 109 -11.56 4.33 12.50
C PRO A 109 -10.65 5.39 13.13
N VAL A 110 -9.56 4.93 13.74
CA VAL A 110 -8.50 5.83 14.21
C VAL A 110 -7.76 6.44 13.01
N PRO A 111 -7.36 7.73 13.06
CA PRO A 111 -6.59 8.33 12.00
C PRO A 111 -5.18 7.74 11.92
N VAL A 112 -4.63 7.63 10.71
CA VAL A 112 -3.24 7.23 10.45
C VAL A 112 -2.27 8.33 10.89
N THR A 113 -2.66 9.59 10.74
CA THR A 113 -1.88 10.75 11.18
C THR A 113 -2.80 11.86 11.68
N LEU A 114 -2.30 12.69 12.59
CA LEU A 114 -3.06 13.79 13.22
C LEU A 114 -2.96 15.13 12.47
N VAL A 115 -2.21 15.17 11.36
CA VAL A 115 -2.07 16.36 10.52
C VAL A 115 -3.45 16.87 10.09
N ALA A 116 -3.63 18.20 10.10
CA ALA A 116 -4.87 18.89 9.72
C ALA A 116 -6.15 18.40 10.47
N GLY A 117 -5.98 17.85 11.67
CA GLY A 117 -7.09 17.33 12.48
C GLY A 117 -7.51 15.90 12.12
N GLY A 118 -6.59 15.14 11.52
CA GLY A 118 -6.74 13.72 11.21
C GLY A 118 -6.75 13.44 9.72
N ALA A 119 -5.99 12.43 9.30
CA ALA A 119 -6.15 11.75 8.01
C ALA A 119 -6.31 10.25 8.26
N TRP A 120 -7.28 9.65 7.57
CA TRP A 120 -7.65 8.24 7.71
C TRP A 120 -7.28 7.49 6.44
N LEU A 121 -7.00 6.20 6.57
CA LEU A 121 -6.90 5.33 5.40
C LEU A 121 -8.30 5.12 4.82
N TRP A 122 -8.48 5.40 3.53
CA TRP A 122 -9.77 5.28 2.86
C TRP A 122 -10.35 3.86 3.01
N ALA A 123 -9.54 2.82 2.84
CA ALA A 123 -9.94 1.42 3.06
C ALA A 123 -10.58 1.18 4.44
N SER A 124 -10.07 1.84 5.49
CA SER A 124 -10.64 1.71 6.84
C SER A 124 -11.98 2.41 6.97
N VAL A 125 -12.16 3.54 6.28
CA VAL A 125 -13.41 4.30 6.23
C VAL A 125 -14.47 3.53 5.45
N VAL A 126 -14.14 3.03 4.26
CA VAL A 126 -15.03 2.19 3.42
C VAL A 126 -15.55 1.00 4.22
N ARG A 127 -14.66 0.22 4.84
CA ARG A 127 -15.04 -0.91 5.68
C ARG A 127 -16.00 -0.50 6.80
N TRP A 128 -15.71 0.61 7.49
CA TRP A 128 -16.60 1.11 8.55
C TRP A 128 -17.97 1.53 8.01
N ILE A 129 -18.03 2.16 6.83
CA ILE A 129 -19.28 2.56 6.18
C ILE A 129 -20.11 1.32 5.83
N GLU A 130 -19.52 0.32 5.20
CA GLU A 130 -20.19 -0.94 4.84
C GLU A 130 -20.76 -1.65 6.09
N GLU A 131 -19.96 -1.71 7.16
CA GLU A 131 -20.36 -2.39 8.40
C GLU A 131 -21.44 -1.64 9.19
N THR A 132 -21.58 -0.32 8.98
CA THR A 132 -22.53 0.52 9.71
C THR A 132 -23.73 0.96 8.86
N GLY A 133 -23.69 0.75 7.55
CA GLY A 133 -24.67 1.27 6.59
C GLY A 133 -24.74 2.81 6.59
N ALA A 134 -23.62 3.49 6.88
CA ALA A 134 -23.61 4.94 7.05
C ALA A 134 -23.81 5.72 5.73
N ALA A 135 -23.45 5.11 4.60
CA ALA A 135 -23.60 5.64 3.24
C ALA A 135 -23.57 4.48 2.24
N GLU A 136 -24.03 4.73 1.00
CA GLU A 136 -23.87 3.81 -0.12
C GLU A 136 -22.52 4.05 -0.79
N LEU A 137 -21.80 2.97 -1.10
CA LEU A 137 -20.49 3.00 -1.76
C LEU A 137 -20.46 1.99 -2.89
N ASN A 138 -19.70 2.31 -3.93
CA ASN A 138 -19.34 1.39 -5.01
C ASN A 138 -17.83 1.50 -5.24
N GLU A 139 -17.08 0.95 -4.29
CA GLU A 139 -15.62 0.99 -4.26
C GLU A 139 -15.07 -0.41 -4.58
N SER A 140 -13.97 -0.47 -5.32
CA SER A 140 -13.20 -1.70 -5.48
C SER A 140 -12.53 -2.08 -4.16
N ALA A 141 -11.97 -3.29 -4.06
CA ALA A 141 -11.29 -3.71 -2.84
C ALA A 141 -10.01 -2.87 -2.63
N LEU A 142 -9.75 -2.45 -1.38
CA LEU A 142 -8.65 -1.54 -1.06
C LEU A 142 -7.65 -2.19 -0.10
N PRO A 143 -6.33 -1.98 -0.27
CA PRO A 143 -5.31 -2.46 0.66
C PRO A 143 -5.48 -1.86 2.06
N THR A 144 -5.26 -2.68 3.08
CA THR A 144 -5.13 -2.20 4.45
C THR A 144 -3.75 -1.56 4.67
N LEU A 145 -3.58 -0.84 5.78
CA LEU A 145 -2.26 -0.29 6.13
C LEU A 145 -1.20 -1.40 6.33
N ALA A 146 -1.63 -2.56 6.84
CA ALA A 146 -0.74 -3.71 6.97
C ALA A 146 -0.32 -4.26 5.59
N ASP A 147 -1.24 -4.27 4.63
CA ASP A 147 -0.94 -4.68 3.25
C ASP A 147 0.09 -3.75 2.60
N HIS A 148 -0.06 -2.44 2.79
CA HIS A 148 0.93 -1.45 2.35
C HIS A 148 2.33 -1.72 2.93
N CYS A 149 2.43 -1.96 4.25
CA CYS A 149 3.71 -2.27 4.89
C CYS A 149 4.34 -3.57 4.35
N VAL A 150 3.52 -4.60 4.14
CA VAL A 150 3.95 -5.87 3.57
C VAL A 150 4.47 -5.68 2.14
N LEU A 151 3.71 -5.01 1.28
CA LEU A 151 4.09 -4.74 -0.11
C LEU A 151 5.38 -3.93 -0.19
N ASP A 152 5.50 -2.85 0.58
CA ASP A 152 6.71 -2.02 0.61
C ASP A 152 7.94 -2.82 1.04
N THR A 153 7.76 -3.75 1.99
CA THR A 153 8.82 -4.66 2.41
C THR A 153 9.21 -5.62 1.28
N MET A 154 8.23 -6.23 0.61
CA MET A 154 8.49 -7.17 -0.49
C MET A 154 9.21 -6.51 -1.65
N MET A 155 8.71 -5.36 -2.09
CA MET A 155 9.30 -4.60 -3.20
C MET A 155 10.75 -4.22 -2.90
N ARG A 156 11.03 -3.69 -1.71
CA ARG A 156 12.39 -3.29 -1.33
C ARG A 156 13.38 -4.44 -1.21
N GLN A 157 12.92 -5.63 -0.85
CA GLN A 157 13.77 -6.81 -0.67
C GLN A 157 13.83 -7.70 -1.92
N GLY A 158 13.15 -7.32 -3.01
CA GLY A 158 13.03 -8.17 -4.20
C GLY A 158 12.33 -9.51 -3.93
N LEU A 159 11.53 -9.58 -2.86
CA LEU A 159 10.87 -10.81 -2.43
C LEU A 159 9.60 -11.02 -3.25
N SER A 160 9.52 -12.17 -3.91
CA SER A 160 8.33 -12.56 -4.66
C SER A 160 7.33 -13.39 -3.82
N ARG A 161 7.74 -13.84 -2.64
CA ARG A 161 6.91 -14.62 -1.69
C ARG A 161 7.50 -14.56 -0.27
N PHE A 162 6.64 -14.47 0.74
CA PHE A 162 6.99 -14.87 2.11
C PHE A 162 5.74 -15.37 2.84
N ASN A 163 5.92 -16.19 3.89
CA ASN A 163 4.83 -16.64 4.74
C ASN A 163 4.66 -15.63 5.88
N VAL A 164 3.55 -14.90 5.90
CA VAL A 164 3.15 -14.09 7.06
C VAL A 164 2.48 -15.03 8.06
N PHE A 165 3.00 -15.10 9.28
CA PHE A 165 2.29 -15.72 10.38
C PHE A 165 1.62 -14.61 11.20
N THR A 166 0.31 -14.72 11.42
CA THR A 166 -0.37 -13.86 12.39
C THR A 166 0.14 -14.22 13.78
N LEU A 167 0.96 -13.34 14.36
CA LEU A 167 1.32 -13.47 15.76
C LEU A 167 0.07 -13.19 16.62
N PRO A 168 -0.22 -14.01 17.64
CA PRO A 168 -1.30 -13.71 18.57
C PRO A 168 -1.08 -12.33 19.21
N VAL A 169 -2.18 -11.61 19.47
CA VAL A 169 -2.17 -10.31 20.15
C VAL A 169 -1.47 -10.47 21.51
N GLY A 170 -0.29 -9.87 21.66
CA GLY A 170 0.62 -10.02 22.79
C GLY A 170 1.94 -9.30 22.51
N GLU A 171 2.83 -9.21 23.51
CA GLU A 171 4.11 -8.49 23.42
C GLU A 171 4.84 -8.77 22.10
N PRO A 172 5.37 -7.74 21.42
CA PRO A 172 6.09 -7.91 20.17
C PRO A 172 7.25 -8.89 20.39
N ARG A 173 7.11 -10.09 19.82
CA ARG A 173 8.19 -11.07 19.82
C ARG A 173 9.09 -10.76 18.64
N PHE A 174 10.17 -10.05 18.93
CA PHE A 174 11.31 -9.98 18.03
C PHE A 174 12.04 -11.32 18.14
N THR A 175 11.86 -12.22 17.17
CA THR A 175 12.93 -13.19 16.90
C THR A 175 14.15 -12.38 16.51
N ALA A 176 15.31 -12.66 17.11
CA ALA A 176 16.57 -12.05 16.68
C ALA A 176 16.67 -12.27 15.16
N PRO A 177 16.74 -11.20 14.35
CA PRO A 177 16.72 -11.37 12.91
C PRO A 177 18.01 -12.09 12.49
N GLU A 178 17.90 -13.25 11.85
CA GLU A 178 18.99 -13.78 11.04
C GLU A 178 19.09 -12.92 9.78
N VAL A 179 19.87 -11.86 9.86
CA VAL A 179 20.15 -10.99 8.71
C VAL A 179 21.25 -11.64 7.88
N ALA A 180 20.87 -12.35 6.82
CA ALA A 180 21.80 -12.72 5.76
C ALA A 180 21.90 -11.55 4.77
N VAL A 181 22.97 -10.78 4.86
CA VAL A 181 23.27 -9.73 3.88
C VAL A 181 24.00 -10.36 2.69
N THR A 182 23.35 -10.44 1.53
CA THR A 182 24.04 -10.73 0.27
C THR A 182 24.42 -9.40 -0.37
N VAL A 183 25.69 -9.01 -0.26
CA VAL A 183 26.24 -7.86 -0.99
C VAL A 183 26.56 -8.34 -2.40
N HIS A 184 25.91 -7.79 -3.42
CA HIS A 184 26.37 -7.90 -4.80
C HIS A 184 27.38 -6.78 -5.04
N SER A 185 28.66 -7.10 -4.96
CA SER A 185 29.73 -6.19 -5.38
C SER A 185 29.85 -6.23 -6.89
N ASP A 186 29.61 -5.09 -7.54
CA ASP A 186 29.85 -4.87 -8.98
C ASP A 186 31.35 -4.65 -9.30
N ASP A 187 32.25 -5.04 -8.40
CA ASP A 187 33.69 -4.96 -8.60
C ASP A 187 34.30 -6.35 -8.78
N ALA A 188 34.58 -6.68 -10.04
CA ALA A 188 35.55 -7.70 -10.38
C ALA A 188 36.94 -7.24 -9.91
N TYR A 189 37.46 -7.80 -8.80
CA TYR A 189 38.84 -8.29 -8.62
C TYR A 189 39.13 -8.69 -7.15
N VAL A 190 39.49 -9.98 -6.95
CA VAL A 190 40.42 -10.52 -5.91
C VAL A 190 39.88 -10.56 -4.46
N ALA A 191 39.86 -11.65 -3.68
CA ALA A 191 40.51 -12.97 -3.71
C ALA A 191 39.65 -14.01 -2.99
N MET A 192 39.89 -15.29 -3.29
CA MET A 192 39.59 -16.44 -2.42
C MET A 192 39.97 -16.16 -0.96
N GLY A 193 39.01 -16.25 -0.04
CA GLY A 193 39.30 -16.35 1.39
C GLY A 193 38.13 -15.94 2.28
N SER A 194 37.58 -16.93 2.99
CA SER A 194 36.73 -16.84 4.20
C SER A 194 35.40 -16.07 4.10
N ILE A 195 34.30 -16.80 4.21
CA ILE A 195 33.04 -16.25 4.71
C ILE A 195 33.23 -16.10 6.23
N ASP A 196 33.58 -14.90 6.69
CA ASP A 196 33.58 -14.60 8.12
C ASP A 196 32.15 -14.31 8.57
N THR A 197 31.55 -15.30 9.24
CA THR A 197 30.28 -15.16 9.94
C THR A 197 30.51 -14.32 11.20
N TYR A 198 30.08 -13.05 11.20
CA TYR A 198 30.06 -12.24 12.41
C TYR A 198 28.73 -12.46 13.15
N THR A 199 28.79 -13.23 14.24
CA THR A 199 27.73 -13.24 15.25
C THR A 199 27.87 -11.99 16.10
N LEU A 200 26.95 -11.04 15.99
CA LEU A 200 26.83 -9.95 16.95
C LEU A 200 26.27 -10.53 18.26
N ALA A 201 27.10 -10.56 19.29
CA ALA A 201 26.67 -10.91 20.65
C ALA A 201 25.75 -9.80 21.19
N ALA A 202 24.70 -10.23 21.89
CA ALA A 202 23.58 -9.45 22.41
C ALA A 202 23.97 -8.29 23.34
#